data_AF-A0A842SYK1-F1
#
_entry.id   AF-A0A842SYK1-F1
#
_cell.length_a   1.000
_cell.length_b   1.000
_cell.length_c   1.000
_cell.angle_alpha   90.00
_cell.angle_beta   90.00
_cell.angle_gamma   90.00
#
_symmetry.space_group_name_H-M   'P 1'
#
loop_
_entity.id
_entity.type
_entity.pdbx_description
1 polymer ?
#
loop_
_entity_poly.entity_id
_entity_poly.type
_entity_poly.pdbx_seq_one_letter_code
_entity_poly.pdbx_strand_id
1 'polypeptide(L)'
;MLIPNNLYSIIINNNLEVRTSVSIDPATGTAEDRSLYTYEAIPRGTIFKFDVLYNSGNNFKIGGEELKDDNNQKISSSWIKDKVESGLKLFSTLGVGGLTSKGFGRLKILNLNSSNGGS
;
A
#
# COMPACT_ATOMS: atom_id res chain seq x y z
N MET A 1 12.38 4.78 23.34
CA MET A 1 11.91 6.03 23.95
C MET A 1 10.44 6.17 23.62
N LEU A 2 9.55 6.19 24.62
CA LEU A 2 8.13 6.51 24.42
C LEU A 2 7.97 8.03 24.44
N ILE A 3 7.17 8.57 23.54
CA ILE A 3 6.94 10.01 23.41
C ILE A 3 5.51 10.33 23.89
N PRO A 4 5.31 11.44 24.61
CA PRO A 4 3.96 11.92 24.97
C PRO A 4 3.06 12.14 23.74
N ASN A 5 1.77 11.80 23.86
CA ASN A 5 0.80 11.86 22.75
C ASN A 5 0.67 13.26 22.13
N ASN A 6 0.83 14.33 22.91
CA ASN A 6 0.77 15.70 22.42
C ASN A 6 1.95 16.08 21.51
N LEU A 7 3.10 15.42 21.65
CA LEU A 7 4.29 15.63 20.82
C LEU A 7 4.32 14.67 19.62
N TYR A 8 3.60 13.55 19.68
CA TYR A 8 3.56 12.54 18.63
C TYR A 8 3.09 13.09 17.27
N SER A 9 1.95 13.79 17.23
CA SER A 9 1.42 14.36 15.99
C SER A 9 2.33 15.45 15.40
N ILE A 10 2.96 16.26 16.25
CA ILE A 10 3.91 17.29 15.83
C ILE A 10 5.12 16.64 15.15
N ILE A 11 5.66 15.59 15.76
CA ILE A 11 6.81 14.88 15.21
C ILE A 11 6.44 14.21 13.88
N ILE A 12 5.30 13.53 13.77
CA ILE A 12 4.89 12.91 12.51
C ILE A 12 4.76 13.95 11.40
N ASN A 13 4.00 15.02 11.65
CA ASN A 13 3.74 16.04 10.65
C ASN A 13 5.03 16.72 10.19
N ASN A 14 5.95 17.01 11.12
CA ASN A 14 7.25 17.62 10.79
C ASN A 14 8.22 16.66 10.08
N ASN A 15 7.97 15.36 10.13
CA ASN A 15 8.79 14.38 9.43
C ASN A 15 8.21 14.01 8.06
N LEU A 16 7.00 14.44 7.69
CA LEU A 16 6.50 14.26 6.33
C LEU A 16 7.40 14.99 5.33
N GLU A 17 7.67 14.34 4.21
CA GLU A 17 8.49 14.93 3.17
C GLU A 17 7.60 15.77 2.24
N VAL A 18 7.73 17.10 2.33
CA VAL A 18 7.03 18.03 1.44
C VAL A 18 7.90 18.25 0.20
N ARG A 19 7.41 17.82 -0.97
CA ARG A 19 8.11 18.01 -2.26
C ARG A 19 7.29 18.90 -3.18
N THR A 20 7.94 19.90 -3.78
CA THR A 20 7.37 20.73 -4.85
C THR A 20 7.82 20.18 -6.19
N SER A 21 6.88 19.99 -7.11
CA SER A 21 7.11 19.52 -8.48
C SER A 21 6.58 20.54 -9.47
N VAL A 22 7.29 20.70 -10.59
CA VAL A 22 6.87 21.52 -11.73
C VAL A 22 6.94 20.69 -13.02
N SER A 23 6.04 20.90 -13.98
CA SER A 23 6.23 20.37 -15.34
C SER A 23 6.75 21.48 -16.25
N ILE A 24 7.75 21.13 -17.05
CA ILE A 24 8.49 22.05 -17.92
C ILE A 24 8.15 21.70 -19.36
N ASP A 25 7.78 22.71 -20.15
CA ASP A 25 7.62 22.57 -21.59
C ASP A 25 9.02 22.35 -22.23
N PRO A 26 9.28 21.20 -22.85
CA PRO A 26 10.59 20.90 -23.41
C PRO A 26 10.96 21.79 -24.61
N ALA A 27 9.99 22.41 -25.28
CA ALA A 27 10.25 23.28 -26.43
C ALA A 27 10.69 24.69 -26.01
N THR A 28 10.15 25.23 -24.91
CA THR A 28 10.43 26.60 -24.45
C THR A 28 11.35 26.65 -23.23
N GLY A 29 11.50 25.54 -22.50
CA GLY A 29 12.24 25.48 -21.24
C GLY A 29 11.56 26.20 -20.08
N THR A 30 10.31 26.64 -20.28
CA THR A 30 9.52 27.36 -19.28
C THR A 30 8.57 26.40 -18.55
N ALA A 31 8.13 26.78 -17.35
CA ALA A 31 7.10 26.02 -16.65
C ALA A 31 5.79 26.08 -17.44
N GLU A 32 5.13 24.94 -17.62
CA GLU A 32 3.78 24.92 -18.17
C GLU A 32 2.82 25.67 -17.25
N ASP A 33 1.82 26.34 -17.82
CA ASP A 33 0.83 27.10 -17.04
C ASP A 33 0.15 26.17 -16.02
N ARG A 34 0.04 26.65 -14.77
CA ARG A 34 -0.49 25.90 -13.60
C ARG A 34 0.21 24.59 -13.26
N SER A 35 1.47 24.41 -13.65
CA SER A 35 2.14 23.12 -13.46
C SER A 35 2.90 22.96 -12.13
N LEU A 36 2.71 23.87 -11.18
CA LEU A 36 3.36 23.82 -9.87
C LEU A 36 2.47 23.12 -8.85
N TYR A 37 2.92 21.97 -8.33
CA TYR A 37 2.18 21.17 -7.36
C TYR A 37 3.07 20.83 -6.17
N THR A 38 2.48 20.86 -4.97
CA THR A 38 3.13 20.42 -3.74
C THR A 38 2.40 19.18 -3.23
N TYR A 39 3.14 18.15 -2.83
CA TYR A 39 2.58 16.96 -2.20
C TYR A 39 3.40 16.56 -0.98
N GLU A 40 2.72 15.95 -0.03
CA GLU A 40 3.34 15.33 1.14
C GLU A 40 3.58 13.85 0.85
N ALA A 41 4.76 13.36 1.23
CA ALA A 41 5.14 11.98 1.10
C ALA A 41 5.57 11.42 2.46
N ILE A 42 5.21 10.18 2.71
CA ILE A 42 5.64 9.47 3.92
C ILE A 42 7.12 9.09 3.74
N PRO A 43 8.00 9.40 4.71
CA PRO A 43 9.43 9.12 4.59
C PRO A 43 9.74 7.64 4.42
N ARG A 44 10.83 7.38 3.70
CA ARG A 44 11.42 6.04 3.63
C ARG A 44 11.84 5.59 5.03
N GLY A 45 11.52 4.34 5.36
CA GLY A 45 11.83 3.75 6.67
C GLY A 45 10.66 3.81 7.67
N THR A 46 9.54 4.43 7.29
CA THR A 46 8.30 4.35 8.06
C THR A 46 7.77 2.92 8.09
N ILE A 47 7.42 2.43 9.28
CA ILE A 47 6.83 1.11 9.49
C ILE A 47 5.33 1.28 9.67
N PHE A 48 4.55 0.59 8.83
CA PHE A 48 3.10 0.49 8.98
C PHE A 48 2.73 -0.86 9.62
N LYS A 49 1.68 -0.85 10.44
CA LYS A 49 1.05 -2.05 10.96
C LYS A 49 -0.44 -1.99 10.64
N PHE A 50 -0.97 -3.06 10.06
CA PHE A 50 -2.39 -3.24 9.78
C PHE A 50 -2.73 -4.72 9.90
N ASP A 51 -3.99 -5.02 10.23
CA ASP A 51 -4.50 -6.38 10.34
C ASP A 51 -5.18 -6.80 9.03
N VAL A 52 -5.02 -8.08 8.67
CA VAL A 52 -5.64 -8.67 7.46
C VAL A 52 -6.52 -9.83 7.90
N LEU A 53 -7.82 -9.74 7.58
CA LEU A 53 -8.80 -10.78 7.88
C LEU A 53 -9.09 -11.61 6.63
N TYR A 54 -8.86 -12.92 6.69
CA TYR A 54 -9.17 -13.86 5.63
C TYR A 54 -10.54 -14.50 5.88
N ASN A 55 -11.51 -14.22 5.02
CA ASN A 55 -12.85 -14.83 5.09
C ASN A 55 -13.04 -15.77 3.92
N SER A 56 -13.58 -16.98 4.15
CA SER A 56 -13.90 -17.92 3.07
C SER A 56 -14.89 -17.29 2.09
N GLY A 57 -14.60 -17.39 0.78
CA GLY A 57 -15.44 -16.86 -0.30
C GLY A 57 -16.79 -17.58 -0.45
N ASN A 58 -17.07 -18.56 0.40
CA ASN A 58 -18.22 -19.46 0.36
C ASN A 58 -19.59 -18.77 0.32
N ASN A 59 -19.68 -17.56 0.88
CA ASN A 59 -20.92 -16.77 0.93
C ASN A 59 -20.89 -15.59 -0.05
N PHE A 60 -19.81 -15.40 -0.80
CA PHE A 60 -19.66 -14.32 -1.76
C PHE A 60 -20.06 -14.81 -3.15
N LYS A 61 -21.06 -14.13 -3.73
CA LYS A 61 -21.47 -14.31 -5.13
C LYS A 61 -21.18 -13.02 -5.89
N ILE A 62 -20.44 -13.10 -6.99
CA ILE A 62 -20.23 -11.95 -7.90
C ILE A 62 -21.12 -12.19 -9.11
N GLY A 63 -22.05 -11.27 -9.40
CA GLY A 63 -22.96 -11.43 -10.53
C GLY A 63 -23.94 -12.60 -10.41
N GLY A 64 -24.14 -13.16 -9.21
CA GLY A 64 -24.99 -14.34 -8.97
C GLY A 64 -24.25 -15.67 -9.06
N GLU A 65 -22.99 -15.68 -9.51
CA GLU A 65 -22.17 -16.90 -9.62
C GLU A 65 -21.35 -17.12 -8.35
N GLU A 66 -21.21 -18.40 -7.96
CA GLU A 66 -20.35 -18.80 -6.86
C GLU A 66 -18.88 -18.62 -7.28
N LEU A 67 -18.09 -18.06 -6.37
CA LEU A 67 -16.65 -17.96 -6.58
C LEU A 67 -16.01 -19.33 -6.47
N LYS A 68 -15.17 -19.65 -7.46
CA LYS A 68 -14.42 -20.91 -7.54
C LYS A 68 -12.92 -20.63 -7.57
N ASP A 69 -12.15 -21.55 -7.02
CA ASP A 69 -10.69 -21.53 -7.09
C ASP A 69 -10.19 -21.93 -8.49
N ASP A 70 -8.86 -21.95 -8.65
CA ASP A 70 -8.19 -22.30 -9.91
C ASP A 70 -8.52 -23.74 -10.39
N ASN A 71 -9.03 -24.60 -9.50
CA ASN A 71 -9.43 -25.99 -9.76
C ASN A 71 -10.96 -26.16 -9.86
N ASN A 72 -11.71 -25.05 -9.97
CA ASN A 72 -13.17 -25.03 -10.04
C ASN A 72 -13.88 -25.54 -8.76
N GLN A 73 -13.20 -25.49 -7.61
CA GLN A 73 -13.70 -25.87 -6.29
C GLN A 73 -14.08 -24.64 -5.46
N LYS A 74 -14.76 -24.86 -4.33
CA LYS A 74 -15.20 -23.78 -3.43
C LYS A 74 -14.00 -23.06 -2.80
N ILE A 75 -14.05 -21.72 -2.75
CA ILE A 75 -12.94 -20.93 -2.22
C ILE A 75 -12.75 -21.14 -0.71
N SER A 76 -11.65 -21.79 -0.35
CA SER A 76 -11.20 -21.93 1.03
C SER A 76 -10.49 -20.65 1.53
N SER A 77 -10.47 -20.46 2.85
CA SER A 77 -9.72 -19.35 3.46
C SER A 77 -8.20 -19.45 3.20
N SER A 78 -7.67 -20.67 3.00
CA SER A 78 -6.25 -20.88 2.68
C SER A 78 -5.91 -20.34 1.30
N TRP A 79 -6.75 -20.60 0.30
CA TRP A 79 -6.53 -20.07 -1.05
C TRP A 79 -6.55 -18.54 -1.06
N ILE A 80 -7.49 -17.92 -0.32
CA ILE A 80 -7.55 -16.45 -0.19
C ILE A 80 -6.30 -15.90 0.47
N LYS A 81 -5.85 -16.54 1.55
CA LYS A 81 -4.59 -16.18 2.21
C LYS A 81 -3.43 -16.18 1.23
N ASP A 82 -3.26 -17.24 0.44
CA ASP A 82 -2.16 -17.35 -0.52
C ASP A 82 -2.22 -16.26 -1.60
N LYS A 83 -3.42 -15.95 -2.13
CA LYS A 83 -3.59 -14.88 -3.12
C LYS A 83 -3.33 -13.49 -2.53
N VAL A 84 -3.82 -13.22 -1.33
CA VAL A 84 -3.57 -11.94 -0.64
C VAL A 84 -2.09 -11.77 -0.33
N GLU A 85 -1.42 -12.79 0.23
CA GLU A 85 0.02 -12.73 0.53
C GLU A 85 0.86 -12.57 -0.74
N SER A 86 0.46 -13.24 -1.84
CA SER A 86 1.09 -13.06 -3.15
C SER A 86 0.91 -11.63 -3.69
N GLY A 87 -0.29 -11.07 -3.56
CA GLY A 87 -0.57 -9.68 -3.93
C GLY A 87 0.22 -8.68 -3.09
N LEU A 88 0.32 -8.90 -1.78
CA LEU A 88 1.09 -8.05 -0.87
C LEU A 88 2.58 -8.02 -1.23
N LYS A 89 3.15 -9.13 -1.70
CA LYS A 89 4.55 -9.17 -2.21
C LYS A 89 4.76 -8.22 -3.40
N LEU A 90 3.74 -8.01 -4.24
CA LEU A 90 3.82 -7.11 -5.39
C LEU A 90 3.93 -5.64 -4.99
N PHE A 91 3.61 -5.24 -3.75
CA PHE A 91 3.77 -3.85 -3.31
C PHE A 91 5.23 -3.37 -3.38
N SER A 92 6.17 -4.31 -3.30
CA SER A 92 7.60 -4.01 -3.46
C SER A 92 8.00 -3.61 -4.88
N THR A 93 7.24 -4.04 -5.89
CA THR A 93 7.54 -3.80 -7.31
C THR A 93 6.57 -2.84 -7.97
N LEU A 94 5.27 -2.98 -7.70
CA LEU A 94 4.21 -2.15 -8.28
C LEU A 94 4.00 -0.85 -7.51
N GLY A 95 4.29 -0.86 -6.20
CA GLY A 95 4.05 0.26 -5.30
C GLY A 95 2.56 0.47 -5.00
N VAL A 96 2.27 1.27 -3.98
CA VAL A 96 0.93 1.57 -3.51
C VAL A 96 0.74 3.07 -3.39
N GLY A 97 -0.43 3.57 -3.76
CA GLY A 97 -0.75 5.00 -3.74
C GLY A 97 -0.39 5.71 -5.05
N GLY A 98 -0.14 7.00 -4.96
CA GLY A 98 0.20 7.85 -6.12
C GLY A 98 1.68 7.86 -6.47
N LEU A 99 2.00 8.40 -7.66
CA LEU A 99 3.38 8.66 -8.12
C LEU A 99 4.28 7.41 -8.18
N THR A 100 3.70 6.21 -8.32
CA THR A 100 4.44 4.93 -8.40
C THR A 100 5.37 4.84 -9.61
N SER A 101 5.03 5.50 -10.72
CA SER A 101 5.89 5.63 -11.92
C SER A 101 7.16 6.47 -11.66
N LYS A 102 7.16 7.29 -10.60
CA LYS A 102 8.31 8.08 -10.13
C LYS A 102 9.03 7.42 -8.94
N GLY A 103 8.76 6.13 -8.68
CA GLY A 103 9.45 5.35 -7.65
C GLY A 103 8.86 5.44 -6.24
N PHE A 104 7.70 6.09 -6.07
CA PHE A 104 7.03 6.21 -4.77
C PHE A 104 6.21 4.96 -4.40
N GLY A 105 5.88 4.82 -3.12
CA GLY A 105 4.92 3.83 -2.63
C GLY A 105 5.45 2.39 -2.56
N ARG A 106 6.75 2.17 -2.69
CA ARG A 106 7.38 0.85 -2.59
C ARG A 106 7.37 0.38 -1.14
N LEU A 107 6.66 -0.69 -0.85
CA LEU A 107 6.55 -1.26 0.50
C LEU A 107 7.18 -2.65 0.55
N LYS A 108 7.96 -2.91 1.60
CA LYS A 108 8.42 -4.26 1.96
C LYS A 108 7.53 -4.79 3.06
N ILE A 109 6.86 -5.90 2.80
CA ILE A 109 6.01 -6.54 3.79
C ILE A 109 6.88 -7.39 4.73
N LEU A 110 6.62 -7.27 6.02
CA LEU A 110 7.33 -7.99 7.08
C LEU A 110 6.42 -9.07 7.67
N ASN A 111 7.02 -10.14 8.21
CA ASN A 111 6.32 -11.20 8.97
C ASN A 111 5.17 -11.94 8.24
N LEU A 112 5.12 -11.93 6.90
CA LEU A 112 4.11 -12.67 6.12
C LEU A 112 4.10 -14.17 6.43
N ASN A 113 5.27 -14.76 6.68
CA ASN A 113 5.42 -16.20 6.92
C ASN A 113 5.44 -16.56 8.41
N SER A 114 5.19 -15.62 9.32
CA SER A 114 5.16 -15.91 10.75
C SER A 114 3.86 -16.65 11.07
N SER A 115 3.89 -17.97 10.89
CA SER A 115 2.98 -18.91 11.54
C SER A 115 3.22 -18.89 13.06
N ASN A 116 2.90 -17.79 13.71
CA ASN A 116 2.70 -17.81 15.15
C ASN A 116 1.29 -18.33 15.38
N GLY A 117 1.20 -19.65 15.51
CA GLY A 117 0.13 -20.26 16.28
C GLY A 117 0.12 -19.62 17.67
N GLY A 118 -0.99 -18.95 17.98
CA GLY A 118 -1.39 -18.63 19.33
C GLY A 118 -2.63 -19.45 19.62
N SER A 119 -2.54 -20.29 20.65
CA SER A 119 -3.58 -21.14 21.22
C SER A 119 -4.85 -20.38 21.59
#